data_AF-A0A962E1B5-F1
#
_entry.id   AF-A0A962E1B5-F1
#
_cell.length_a   1.000
_cell.length_b   1.000
_cell.length_c   1.000
_cell.angle_alpha   90.00
_cell.angle_beta   90.00
_cell.angle_gamma   90.00
#
_symmetry.space_group_name_H-M   'P 1'
#
loop_
_entity.id
_entity.type
_entity.pdbx_description
1 polymer ?
#
loop_
_entity_poly.entity_id
_entity_poly.type
_entity_poly.pdbx_seq_one_letter_code
_entity_poly.pdbx_strand_id
1 'polypeptide(L)'
;MARSGWVQVSAVVIAVFWAGQVGASDYFVSDDGAVELWLEADSDQDLVYLQTHRIDPTGRLDTLIQPLALEVQEDGSLGGQGWSQGAPVEIRLRRSDSEVEWIAPAQLSGRAGSVRMRGKYATAVAEQRLSQAQHGFAAADKALNAAWRELRQRLAEEDFAEVRRNQRLWLKFRDWFVADGDDAGINGPGTVPFLRLQTERTLDRVQFLNRLGKPRANPQLSGRYSDGIDRELRLRAIPTVDKHIFFALESQLPALHQPHQGGPISVAGRASPDAQARSWTATGDGVSPNPVVSADSELLIEPALDFESVWLSSASSELFTERLFFVAELDPASEPMREILLQLPATIFDHTTEGLSEKAKTPLLLNGYYEPFRLSESGLDFAMLDYGEGRVQLRRYADRDGGASVAIATQNVRAYQFELWRVDPSGAVHKLDPHEQLPGMGAADFYRDEGSVHDGQLLLELSADVPEIRASWLPSPDDESEPDFQLHWYWDNVGFGRYRSEN
;
A
#
# COMPACT_ATOMS: atom_id res chain seq x y z
N MET A 1 -60.80 -45.54 -17.05
CA MET A 1 -60.60 -46.40 -18.23
C MET A 1 -60.02 -45.51 -19.33
N ALA A 2 -58.71 -45.57 -19.56
CA ALA A 2 -58.08 -46.17 -20.76
C ALA A 2 -58.47 -45.40 -22.06
N ARG A 3 -57.58 -44.98 -22.98
CA ARG A 3 -56.16 -45.21 -23.29
C ARG A 3 -55.80 -44.21 -24.41
N SER A 4 -54.62 -43.58 -24.34
CA SER A 4 -53.50 -43.63 -25.31
C SER A 4 -53.62 -42.88 -26.66
N GLY A 5 -52.56 -42.12 -27.01
CA GLY A 5 -52.18 -41.91 -28.41
C GLY A 5 -51.24 -40.72 -28.69
N TRP A 6 -49.93 -40.97 -28.65
CA TRP A 6 -48.82 -40.38 -29.43
C TRP A 6 -48.82 -38.88 -29.79
N VAL A 7 -47.77 -38.16 -29.34
CA VAL A 7 -47.25 -36.97 -30.03
C VAL A 7 -45.79 -37.21 -30.40
N GLN A 8 -45.52 -36.98 -31.67
CA GLN A 8 -44.27 -37.17 -32.39
C GLN A 8 -43.32 -35.99 -32.16
N VAL A 9 -42.05 -36.31 -31.96
CA VAL A 9 -40.93 -35.38 -31.81
C VAL A 9 -40.60 -34.73 -33.14
N SER A 10 -40.46 -33.39 -33.14
CA SER A 10 -39.63 -32.66 -34.10
C SER A 10 -38.85 -31.59 -33.35
N ALA A 11 -37.52 -31.69 -33.45
CA ALA A 11 -36.54 -30.85 -32.79
C ALA A 11 -36.52 -29.43 -33.35
N VAL A 12 -36.40 -28.44 -32.46
CA VAL A 12 -35.95 -27.08 -32.78
C VAL A 12 -34.61 -26.90 -32.10
N VAL A 13 -33.58 -26.67 -32.91
CA VAL A 13 -32.25 -26.26 -32.48
C VAL A 13 -32.35 -24.81 -32.02
N ILE A 14 -32.23 -24.59 -30.70
CA ILE A 14 -31.90 -23.29 -30.11
C ILE A 14 -30.46 -23.43 -29.61
N ALA A 15 -29.49 -22.98 -30.40
CA ALA A 15 -28.14 -22.78 -29.90
C ALA A 15 -28.14 -21.43 -29.17
N VAL A 16 -28.00 -21.52 -27.86
CA VAL A 16 -28.03 -20.44 -26.88
C VAL A 16 -26.73 -19.64 -26.98
N PHE A 17 -26.86 -18.31 -27.08
CA PHE A 17 -25.80 -17.34 -26.82
C PHE A 17 -25.22 -17.56 -25.42
N TRP A 18 -23.94 -17.89 -25.32
CA TRP A 18 -23.21 -17.81 -24.05
C TRP A 18 -22.74 -16.37 -23.85
N ALA A 19 -23.53 -15.61 -23.11
CA ALA A 19 -23.06 -14.47 -22.34
C ALA A 19 -22.71 -15.00 -20.94
N GLY A 20 -21.43 -15.15 -20.62
CA GLY A 20 -20.93 -15.13 -19.23
C GLY A 20 -20.27 -13.76 -19.05
N GLN A 21 -20.82 -12.80 -18.31
CA GLN A 21 -20.91 -12.68 -16.85
C GLN A 21 -19.57 -12.93 -16.13
N VAL A 22 -18.84 -11.83 -15.91
CA VAL A 22 -17.82 -11.52 -14.88
C VAL A 22 -16.69 -12.55 -14.73
N GLY A 23 -15.46 -12.11 -15.03
CA GLY A 23 -14.23 -12.89 -15.26
C GLY A 23 -14.06 -14.14 -14.38
N ALA A 24 -13.93 -15.30 -15.03
CA ALA A 24 -13.54 -16.54 -14.36
C ALA A 24 -12.08 -16.43 -13.93
N SER A 25 -11.86 -16.19 -12.64
CA SER A 25 -10.54 -16.29 -12.03
C SER A 25 -10.15 -17.77 -11.86
N ASP A 26 -9.11 -18.18 -12.57
CA ASP A 26 -8.52 -19.52 -12.42
C ASP A 26 -7.44 -19.48 -11.35
N TYR A 27 -7.45 -20.50 -10.50
CA TYR A 27 -6.48 -20.64 -9.42
C TYR A 27 -5.78 -21.98 -9.55
N PHE A 28 -4.48 -21.97 -9.31
CA PHE A 28 -3.66 -23.16 -9.42
C PHE A 28 -2.75 -23.26 -8.21
N VAL A 29 -2.49 -24.49 -7.76
CA VAL A 29 -1.71 -24.74 -6.53
C VAL A 29 -0.63 -25.78 -6.82
N SER A 30 0.55 -25.60 -6.24
CA SER A 30 1.62 -26.60 -6.32
C SER A 30 1.23 -27.91 -5.61
N ASP A 31 1.88 -29.02 -5.97
CA ASP A 31 1.62 -30.34 -5.37
C ASP A 31 1.80 -30.35 -3.83
N ASP A 32 2.64 -29.47 -3.30
CA ASP A 32 2.90 -29.32 -1.87
C ASP A 32 2.06 -28.23 -1.18
N GLY A 33 1.22 -27.50 -1.92
CA GLY A 33 0.40 -26.41 -1.40
C GLY A 33 1.16 -25.13 -1.05
N ALA A 34 2.47 -25.07 -1.32
CA ALA A 34 3.31 -23.93 -0.93
C ALA A 34 3.13 -22.71 -1.83
N VAL A 35 2.63 -22.88 -3.05
CA VAL A 35 2.49 -21.81 -4.05
C VAL A 35 1.09 -21.79 -4.61
N GLU A 36 0.52 -20.60 -4.64
CA GLU A 36 -0.74 -20.31 -5.30
C GLU A 36 -0.50 -19.36 -6.49
N LEU A 37 -1.07 -19.72 -7.64
CA LEU A 37 -1.13 -18.92 -8.84
C LEU A 37 -2.56 -18.46 -9.04
N TRP A 38 -2.74 -17.16 -9.27
CA TRP A 38 -4.03 -16.57 -9.60
C TRP A 38 -3.94 -15.98 -11.00
N LEU A 39 -4.77 -16.48 -11.92
CA LEU A 39 -4.97 -15.91 -13.24
C LEU A 39 -6.38 -15.30 -13.30
N GLU A 40 -6.45 -14.01 -13.60
CA GLU A 40 -7.70 -13.30 -13.83
C GLU A 40 -7.74 -12.82 -15.27
N ALA A 41 -8.73 -13.28 -16.04
CA ALA A 41 -8.94 -12.81 -17.41
C ALA A 41 -9.87 -11.60 -17.40
N ASP A 42 -9.42 -10.51 -17.99
CA ASP A 42 -10.29 -9.36 -18.29
C ASP A 42 -11.10 -9.70 -19.54
N SER A 43 -12.44 -9.63 -19.42
CA SER A 43 -13.36 -9.98 -20.49
C SER A 43 -13.30 -9.03 -21.68
N ASP A 44 -12.79 -7.82 -21.49
CA ASP A 44 -12.89 -6.74 -22.47
C ASP A 44 -11.59 -6.51 -23.25
N GLN A 45 -10.45 -7.04 -22.79
CA GLN A 45 -9.13 -6.69 -23.33
C GLN A 45 -8.26 -7.87 -23.78
N ASP A 46 -8.75 -9.12 -23.75
CA ASP A 46 -7.94 -10.34 -24.00
C ASP A 46 -6.66 -10.41 -23.13
N LEU A 47 -6.61 -9.64 -22.03
CA LEU A 47 -5.50 -9.61 -21.09
C LEU A 47 -5.74 -10.61 -19.97
N VAL A 48 -4.68 -11.35 -19.61
CA VAL A 48 -4.69 -12.24 -18.46
C VAL A 48 -3.73 -11.69 -17.41
N TYR A 49 -4.26 -11.31 -16.26
CA TYR A 49 -3.47 -10.88 -15.12
C TYR A 49 -3.00 -12.07 -14.30
N LEU A 50 -1.70 -12.14 -14.03
CA LEU A 50 -1.09 -13.12 -13.14
C LEU A 50 -0.70 -12.47 -11.82
N GLN A 51 -1.15 -13.06 -10.73
CA GLN A 51 -0.62 -12.82 -9.39
C GLN A 51 -0.12 -14.14 -8.80
N THR A 52 1.02 -14.10 -8.10
CA THR A 52 1.60 -15.31 -7.50
C THR A 52 1.92 -15.09 -6.04
N HIS A 53 1.53 -16.04 -5.20
CA HIS A 53 1.76 -16.00 -3.77
C HIS A 53 2.41 -17.29 -3.30
N ARG A 54 3.33 -17.17 -2.34
CA ARG A 54 3.72 -18.29 -1.48
C ARG A 54 2.91 -18.20 -0.19
N ILE A 55 2.36 -19.33 0.23
CA ILE A 55 1.82 -19.47 1.59
C ILE A 55 2.90 -20.11 2.44
N ASP A 56 3.32 -19.42 3.50
CA ASP A 56 4.26 -20.01 4.45
C ASP A 56 3.56 -21.00 5.40
N PRO A 57 4.29 -21.80 6.19
CA PRO A 57 3.68 -22.77 7.12
C PRO A 57 2.77 -22.16 8.20
N THR A 58 2.77 -20.84 8.37
CA THR A 58 1.91 -20.11 9.29
C THR A 58 0.65 -19.55 8.62
N GLY A 59 0.51 -19.74 7.31
CA GLY A 59 -0.61 -19.24 6.51
C GLY A 59 -0.40 -17.82 5.99
N ARG A 60 0.80 -17.25 6.14
CA ARG A 60 1.09 -15.89 5.65
C ARG A 60 1.33 -15.91 4.14
N LEU A 61 0.72 -14.97 3.44
CA LEU A 61 0.93 -14.73 2.02
C LEU A 61 2.21 -13.89 1.80
N ASP A 62 3.08 -14.39 0.93
CA ASP A 62 4.26 -13.70 0.42
C ASP A 62 4.13 -13.58 -1.10
N THR A 63 3.82 -12.38 -1.59
CA THR A 63 3.67 -12.10 -3.03
C THR A 63 5.00 -12.30 -3.75
N LEU A 64 5.04 -13.25 -4.68
CA LEU A 64 6.24 -13.61 -5.44
C LEU A 64 6.41 -12.74 -6.70
N ILE A 65 5.29 -12.33 -7.31
CA ILE A 65 5.18 -11.39 -8.44
C ILE A 65 3.98 -10.49 -8.19
N GLN A 66 4.15 -9.18 -8.38
CA GLN A 66 3.05 -8.22 -8.45
C GLN A 66 2.09 -8.58 -9.60
N PRO A 67 0.84 -8.08 -9.59
CA PRO A 67 -0.08 -8.28 -10.71
C PRO A 67 0.60 -7.95 -12.04
N LEU A 68 0.65 -8.94 -12.93
CA LEU A 68 1.35 -8.87 -14.20
C LEU A 68 0.38 -9.17 -15.34
N ALA A 69 0.19 -8.23 -16.26
CA ALA A 69 -0.51 -8.50 -17.51
C ALA A 69 0.31 -9.48 -18.37
N LEU A 70 -0.35 -10.51 -18.86
CA LEU A 70 0.19 -11.50 -19.79
C LEU A 70 -0.54 -11.39 -21.13
N GLU A 71 0.24 -11.46 -22.19
CA GLU A 71 -0.22 -11.45 -23.57
C GLU A 71 -0.13 -12.86 -24.17
N VAL A 72 -1.10 -13.19 -25.03
CA VAL A 72 -1.08 -14.43 -25.81
C VAL A 72 0.02 -14.33 -26.87
N GLN A 73 1.00 -15.21 -26.79
CA GLN A 73 2.12 -15.32 -27.71
C GLN A 73 1.73 -16.13 -28.96
N GLU A 74 2.54 -16.05 -30.03
CA GLU A 74 2.29 -16.78 -31.30
C GLU A 74 2.19 -18.30 -31.13
N ASP A 75 2.86 -18.88 -30.14
CA ASP A 75 2.84 -20.30 -29.83
C ASP A 75 1.67 -20.71 -28.91
N GLY A 76 0.77 -19.77 -28.61
CA GLY A 76 -0.38 -19.95 -27.71
C GLY A 76 0.00 -19.96 -26.22
N SER A 77 1.26 -19.69 -25.86
CA SER A 77 1.65 -19.45 -24.47
C SER A 77 1.21 -18.06 -24.01
N LEU A 78 1.08 -17.88 -22.70
CA LEU A 78 0.91 -16.57 -22.08
C LEU A 78 2.30 -16.07 -21.66
N GLY A 79 2.67 -14.88 -22.13
CA GLY A 79 3.98 -14.28 -21.90
C GLY A 79 3.85 -12.86 -21.38
N GLY A 80 4.72 -12.47 -20.46
CA GLY A 80 4.78 -11.11 -19.96
C GLY A 80 6.10 -10.84 -19.24
N GLN A 81 6.53 -9.58 -19.26
CA GLN A 81 7.66 -9.14 -18.47
C GLN A 81 7.15 -8.58 -17.16
N GLY A 82 7.47 -9.26 -16.08
CA GLY A 82 7.13 -8.80 -14.74
C GLY A 82 8.35 -8.75 -13.85
N TRP A 83 8.06 -8.60 -12.56
CA TRP A 83 9.09 -8.39 -11.56
C TRP A 83 8.85 -9.30 -10.37
N SER A 84 9.84 -10.13 -10.07
CA SER A 84 9.82 -10.98 -8.89
C SER A 84 10.88 -10.49 -7.95
N GLN A 85 10.46 -9.99 -6.78
CA GLN A 85 11.27 -9.28 -5.77
C GLN A 85 12.05 -8.06 -6.29
N GLY A 86 11.86 -7.60 -7.54
CA GLY A 86 12.73 -6.61 -8.22
C GLY A 86 13.83 -7.21 -9.09
N ALA A 87 13.60 -8.30 -9.81
CA ALA A 87 14.41 -8.66 -10.98
C ALA A 87 13.44 -8.78 -12.13
N PRO A 88 13.83 -8.35 -13.33
CA PRO A 88 12.99 -8.58 -14.48
C PRO A 88 12.92 -10.09 -14.64
N VAL A 89 11.70 -10.60 -14.67
CA VAL A 89 11.42 -12.00 -14.93
C VAL A 89 10.53 -12.06 -16.15
N GLU A 90 11.02 -12.74 -17.18
CA GLU A 90 10.17 -13.12 -18.28
C GLU A 90 9.34 -14.32 -17.82
N ILE A 91 8.05 -14.07 -17.64
CA ILE A 91 7.10 -15.10 -17.30
C ILE A 91 6.59 -15.72 -18.59
N ARG A 92 6.63 -17.05 -18.65
CA ARG A 92 6.00 -17.81 -19.71
C ARG A 92 5.22 -18.96 -19.14
N LEU A 93 3.94 -19.05 -19.49
CA LEU A 93 3.01 -20.06 -19.03
C LEU A 93 2.32 -20.69 -20.23
N ARG A 94 1.93 -21.96 -20.12
CA ARG A 94 0.98 -22.58 -21.06
C ARG A 94 -0.26 -22.95 -20.30
N ARG A 95 -1.40 -22.38 -20.70
CA ARG A 95 -2.70 -22.63 -20.08
C ARG A 95 -3.47 -23.68 -20.88
N SER A 96 -4.17 -24.54 -20.17
CA SER A 96 -5.23 -25.41 -20.68
C SER A 96 -6.46 -25.28 -19.77
N ASP A 97 -7.55 -25.97 -20.10
CA ASP A 97 -8.80 -25.94 -19.32
C ASP A 97 -8.66 -26.42 -17.87
N SER A 98 -7.62 -27.21 -17.55
CA SER A 98 -7.49 -27.88 -16.24
C SER A 98 -6.11 -27.78 -15.59
N GLU A 99 -5.15 -27.16 -16.28
CA GLU A 99 -3.78 -26.99 -15.78
C GLU A 99 -3.13 -25.76 -16.39
N VAL A 100 -2.23 -25.16 -15.61
CA VAL A 100 -1.23 -24.21 -16.08
C VAL A 100 0.14 -24.84 -15.94
N GLU A 101 0.86 -24.95 -17.05
CA GLU A 101 2.26 -25.34 -17.08
C GLU A 101 3.13 -24.08 -16.98
N TRP A 102 3.92 -23.99 -15.92
CA TRP A 102 4.90 -22.92 -15.74
C TRP A 102 6.17 -23.24 -16.52
N ILE A 103 6.44 -22.46 -17.58
CA ILE A 103 7.56 -22.69 -18.48
C ILE A 103 8.81 -21.94 -17.99
N ALA A 104 8.68 -20.65 -17.64
CA ALA A 104 9.78 -19.80 -17.22
C ALA A 104 9.33 -18.66 -16.28
N PRO A 105 10.22 -18.22 -15.36
CA PRO A 105 11.51 -18.81 -15.00
C PRO A 105 11.34 -20.03 -14.09
N ALA A 106 12.32 -20.93 -14.02
CA ALA A 106 12.21 -22.15 -13.19
C ALA A 106 12.11 -21.87 -11.67
N GLN A 107 12.45 -20.66 -11.24
CA GLN A 107 12.48 -20.23 -9.85
C GLN A 107 12.12 -18.75 -9.76
N LEU A 108 11.33 -18.39 -8.74
CA LEU A 108 11.06 -17.01 -8.36
C LEU A 108 11.67 -16.75 -6.98
N SER A 109 11.97 -15.50 -6.69
CA SER A 109 12.41 -15.09 -5.36
C SER A 109 11.23 -14.47 -4.61
N GLY A 110 11.15 -14.69 -3.30
CA GLY A 110 10.18 -14.06 -2.39
C GLY A 110 10.88 -13.56 -1.13
N ARG A 111 10.19 -12.83 -0.25
CA ARG A 111 10.79 -12.28 0.99
C ARG A 111 11.28 -13.38 1.92
N ALA A 112 10.56 -14.50 1.99
CA ALA A 112 10.97 -15.68 2.76
C ALA A 112 11.89 -16.65 1.96
N GLY A 113 12.56 -16.18 0.90
CA GLY A 113 13.48 -16.95 0.06
C GLY A 113 12.89 -17.38 -1.29
N SER A 114 13.66 -18.12 -2.07
CA SER A 114 13.29 -18.50 -3.44
C SER A 114 12.44 -19.77 -3.51
N VAL A 115 11.55 -19.81 -4.50
CA VAL A 115 10.54 -20.85 -4.71
C VAL A 115 10.68 -21.41 -6.12
N ARG A 116 10.79 -22.74 -6.23
CA ARG A 116 10.82 -23.41 -7.54
C ARG A 116 9.42 -23.36 -8.14
N MET A 117 9.31 -22.80 -9.35
CA MET A 117 8.04 -22.66 -10.06
C MET A 117 7.85 -23.69 -11.17
N ARG A 118 8.89 -24.42 -11.56
CA ARG A 118 8.82 -25.33 -12.70
C ARG A 118 7.84 -26.48 -12.41
N GLY A 119 6.81 -26.62 -13.23
CA GLY A 119 5.87 -27.73 -13.14
C GLY A 119 4.51 -27.43 -13.76
N LYS A 120 3.62 -28.41 -13.63
CA LYS A 120 2.19 -28.27 -13.95
C LYS A 120 1.46 -27.99 -12.66
N TYR A 121 0.59 -26.99 -12.68
CA TYR A 121 -0.28 -26.64 -11.59
C TYR A 121 -1.69 -26.99 -12.03
N ALA A 122 -2.34 -27.91 -11.32
CA ALA A 122 -3.73 -28.24 -11.61
C ALA A 122 -4.64 -27.07 -11.21
N THR A 123 -5.71 -26.85 -11.97
CA THR A 123 -6.75 -25.92 -11.55
C THR A 123 -7.29 -26.41 -10.21
N ALA A 124 -7.10 -25.61 -9.17
CA ALA A 124 -7.67 -25.91 -7.88
C ALA A 124 -9.19 -25.80 -8.01
N VAL A 125 -9.86 -26.94 -7.93
CA VAL A 125 -11.32 -26.95 -7.86
C VAL A 125 -11.75 -26.11 -6.66
N ALA A 126 -12.87 -25.39 -6.79
CA ALA A 126 -13.29 -24.41 -5.80
C ALA A 126 -13.30 -24.96 -4.35
N GLU A 127 -13.62 -26.24 -4.19
CA GLU A 127 -13.59 -26.95 -2.91
C GLU A 127 -12.18 -27.04 -2.28
N GLN A 128 -11.14 -27.31 -3.08
CA GLN A 128 -9.76 -27.38 -2.58
C GLN A 128 -9.26 -26.01 -2.11
N ARG A 129 -9.51 -24.95 -2.89
CA ARG A 129 -9.14 -23.58 -2.52
C ARG A 129 -9.82 -23.16 -1.23
N LEU A 130 -11.11 -23.42 -1.14
CA LEU A 130 -11.89 -23.12 0.06
C LEU A 130 -11.34 -23.88 1.26
N SER A 131 -11.04 -25.18 1.11
CA SER A 131 -10.45 -25.99 2.17
C SER A 131 -9.09 -25.45 2.65
N GLN A 132 -8.23 -25.02 1.73
CA GLN A 132 -6.93 -24.41 2.07
C GLN A 132 -7.09 -23.07 2.79
N ALA A 133 -7.94 -22.19 2.29
CA ALA A 133 -8.21 -20.89 2.94
C ALA A 133 -8.82 -21.07 4.34
N GLN A 134 -9.73 -22.05 4.50
CA GLN A 134 -10.25 -22.45 5.82
C GLN A 134 -9.15 -22.97 6.74
N HIS A 135 -8.22 -23.78 6.22
CA HIS A 135 -7.10 -24.29 7.00
C HIS A 135 -6.16 -23.17 7.47
N GLY A 136 -5.79 -22.25 6.57
CA GLY A 136 -4.97 -21.08 6.89
C GLY A 136 -5.62 -20.21 7.96
N PHE A 137 -6.90 -19.90 7.81
CA PHE A 137 -7.65 -19.14 8.80
C PHE A 137 -7.72 -19.85 10.16
N ALA A 138 -7.97 -21.17 10.17
CA ALA A 138 -7.99 -21.96 11.40
C ALA A 138 -6.62 -22.00 12.10
N ALA A 139 -5.52 -22.04 11.34
CA ALA A 139 -4.17 -21.96 11.88
C ALA A 139 -3.89 -20.59 12.53
N ALA A 140 -4.28 -19.50 11.87
CA ALA A 140 -4.16 -18.15 12.42
C ALA A 140 -5.02 -17.96 13.67
N ASP A 141 -6.27 -18.45 13.69
CA ASP A 141 -7.14 -18.37 14.87
C ASP A 141 -6.58 -19.20 16.04
N LYS A 142 -5.98 -20.36 15.76
CA LYS A 142 -5.25 -21.13 16.77
C LYS A 142 -4.06 -20.35 17.34
N ALA A 143 -3.29 -19.66 16.49
CA ALA A 143 -2.19 -18.79 16.93
C ALA A 143 -2.69 -17.62 17.78
N LEU A 144 -3.81 -17.00 17.39
CA LEU A 144 -4.46 -15.92 18.15
C LEU A 144 -4.87 -16.39 19.54
N ASN A 145 -5.50 -17.56 19.64
CA ASN A 145 -5.89 -18.17 20.90
C ASN A 145 -4.68 -18.56 21.77
N ALA A 146 -3.53 -18.88 21.17
CA ALA A 146 -2.29 -19.10 21.90
C ALA A 146 -1.73 -17.78 22.46
N ALA A 147 -1.59 -16.75 21.63
CA ALA A 147 -1.13 -15.42 22.03
C ALA A 147 -2.04 -14.80 23.11
N TRP A 148 -3.36 -14.97 22.99
CA TRP A 148 -4.33 -14.53 23.99
C TRP A 148 -4.12 -15.19 25.36
N ARG A 149 -3.88 -16.50 25.39
CA ARG A 149 -3.63 -17.25 26.63
C ARG A 149 -2.32 -16.84 27.28
N GLU A 150 -1.27 -16.62 26.48
CA GLU A 150 0.01 -16.13 26.97
C GLU A 150 -0.14 -14.72 27.56
N LEU A 151 -0.81 -13.81 26.84
CA LEU A 151 -1.03 -12.44 27.29
C LEU A 151 -1.80 -12.40 28.63
N ARG A 152 -2.82 -13.23 28.77
CA ARG A 152 -3.58 -13.37 30.02
C ARG A 152 -2.71 -13.78 31.22
N GLN A 153 -1.67 -14.57 30.98
CA GLN A 153 -0.74 -14.99 32.04
C GLN A 153 0.28 -13.90 32.37
N ARG A 154 0.54 -12.98 31.43
CA ARG A 154 1.54 -11.91 31.56
C ARG A 154 1.00 -10.65 32.22
N LEU A 155 -0.22 -10.23 31.89
CA LEU A 155 -0.80 -8.97 32.37
C LEU A 155 -1.51 -9.12 33.71
N ALA A 156 -1.55 -8.03 34.49
CA ALA A 156 -2.42 -7.93 35.65
C ALA A 156 -3.91 -7.95 35.21
N GLU A 157 -4.82 -8.42 36.08
CA GLU A 157 -6.23 -8.59 35.71
C GLU A 157 -6.91 -7.27 35.32
N GLU A 158 -6.49 -6.15 35.92
CA GLU A 158 -7.00 -4.81 35.60
C GLU A 158 -6.65 -4.39 34.16
N ASP A 159 -5.38 -4.48 33.77
CA ASP A 159 -4.91 -4.16 32.41
C ASP A 159 -5.48 -5.15 31.38
N PHE A 160 -5.59 -6.43 31.76
CA PHE A 160 -6.15 -7.45 30.89
C PHE A 160 -7.66 -7.25 30.64
N ALA A 161 -8.41 -6.63 31.56
CA ALA A 161 -9.84 -6.35 31.37
C ALA A 161 -10.09 -5.38 30.21
N GLU A 162 -9.21 -4.40 30.02
CA GLU A 162 -9.28 -3.47 28.90
C GLU A 162 -8.95 -4.16 27.58
N VAL A 163 -7.84 -4.91 27.54
CA VAL A 163 -7.43 -5.70 26.37
C VAL A 163 -8.50 -6.72 25.99
N ARG A 164 -9.25 -7.27 26.97
CA ARG A 164 -10.41 -8.15 26.74
C ARG A 164 -11.58 -7.45 26.07
N ARG A 165 -11.85 -6.19 26.40
CA ARG A 165 -12.86 -5.41 25.66
C ARG A 165 -12.41 -5.15 24.23
N ASN A 166 -11.18 -4.69 24.04
CA ASN A 166 -10.61 -4.44 22.72
C ASN A 166 -10.56 -5.71 21.85
N GLN A 167 -10.19 -6.88 22.41
CA GLN A 167 -10.22 -8.16 21.70
C GLN A 167 -11.63 -8.56 21.24
N ARG A 168 -12.67 -8.27 22.04
CA ARG A 168 -14.06 -8.52 21.64
C ARG A 168 -14.50 -7.60 20.50
N LEU A 169 -14.09 -6.34 20.52
CA LEU A 169 -14.34 -5.41 19.42
C LEU A 169 -13.61 -5.84 18.16
N TRP A 170 -12.34 -6.23 18.27
CA TRP A 170 -11.56 -6.75 17.16
C TRP A 170 -12.18 -8.03 16.56
N LEU A 171 -12.64 -8.98 17.39
CA LEU A 171 -13.32 -10.18 16.90
C LEU A 171 -14.62 -9.83 16.16
N LYS A 172 -15.40 -8.88 16.70
CA LYS A 172 -16.57 -8.36 16.00
C LYS A 172 -16.18 -7.73 14.67
N PHE A 173 -15.14 -6.90 14.64
CA PHE A 173 -14.65 -6.26 13.42
C PHE A 173 -14.22 -7.30 12.37
N ARG A 174 -13.39 -8.27 12.77
CA ARG A 174 -12.94 -9.39 11.94
C ARG A 174 -14.13 -10.14 11.33
N ASP A 175 -15.09 -10.51 12.17
CA ASP A 175 -16.23 -11.35 11.78
C ASP A 175 -17.35 -10.56 11.08
N TRP A 176 -17.45 -9.24 11.31
CA TRP A 176 -18.49 -8.35 10.78
C TRP A 176 -18.07 -7.56 9.55
N PHE A 177 -16.80 -7.63 9.11
CA PHE A 177 -16.36 -7.04 7.85
C PHE A 177 -17.02 -7.77 6.67
N VAL A 178 -18.29 -7.48 6.44
CA VAL A 178 -19.04 -7.82 5.25
C VAL A 178 -18.72 -6.72 4.25
N ALA A 179 -18.23 -7.08 3.07
CA ALA A 179 -18.20 -6.15 1.95
C ALA A 179 -19.65 -5.70 1.72
N ASP A 180 -20.01 -4.47 2.12
CA ASP A 180 -21.29 -3.87 1.75
C ASP A 180 -21.30 -3.71 0.22
N GLY A 181 -22.25 -4.35 -0.48
CA GLY A 181 -22.41 -4.24 -1.93
C GLY A 181 -22.83 -5.53 -2.64
N ASP A 182 -23.05 -5.44 -3.95
CA ASP A 182 -23.42 -6.56 -4.84
C ASP A 182 -22.32 -7.67 -4.91
N ASP A 183 -21.12 -7.42 -4.38
CA ASP A 183 -19.96 -8.33 -4.39
C ASP A 183 -19.86 -9.28 -3.19
N ALA A 184 -20.87 -9.30 -2.29
CA ALA A 184 -20.89 -10.19 -1.13
C ALA A 184 -20.81 -11.69 -1.51
N GLY A 185 -21.22 -12.07 -2.73
CA GLY A 185 -21.04 -13.43 -3.23
C GLY A 185 -19.59 -13.82 -3.52
N ILE A 186 -18.72 -12.84 -3.77
CA ILE A 186 -17.32 -13.04 -4.17
C ILE A 186 -16.38 -12.79 -2.98
N ASN A 187 -16.64 -11.72 -2.22
CA ASN A 187 -15.79 -11.26 -1.12
C ASN A 187 -16.42 -11.43 0.28
N GLY A 188 -17.60 -12.06 0.35
CA GLY A 188 -18.33 -12.21 1.60
C GLY A 188 -17.82 -13.32 2.52
N PRO A 189 -18.41 -13.43 3.72
CA PRO A 189 -18.02 -14.42 4.71
C PRO A 189 -17.97 -15.84 4.16
N GLY A 190 -16.82 -16.51 4.36
CA GLY A 190 -16.61 -17.90 3.95
C GLY A 190 -16.13 -18.08 2.51
N THR A 191 -15.96 -17.01 1.72
CA THR A 191 -15.27 -17.11 0.42
C THR A 191 -13.75 -17.19 0.61
N VAL A 192 -13.04 -17.62 -0.43
CA VAL A 192 -11.56 -17.73 -0.41
C VAL A 192 -10.89 -16.36 -0.18
N PRO A 193 -11.24 -15.28 -0.92
CA PRO A 193 -10.67 -13.96 -0.68
C PRO A 193 -10.90 -13.47 0.75
N PHE A 194 -12.13 -13.64 1.27
CA PHE A 194 -12.47 -13.27 2.65
C PHE A 194 -11.60 -14.00 3.67
N LEU A 195 -11.52 -15.34 3.59
CA LEU A 195 -10.77 -16.14 4.56
C LEU A 195 -9.27 -15.81 4.54
N ARG A 196 -8.70 -15.48 3.38
CA ARG A 196 -7.30 -15.03 3.26
C ARG A 196 -7.09 -13.68 3.94
N LEU A 197 -7.94 -12.69 3.64
CA LEU A 197 -7.87 -11.38 4.29
C LEU A 197 -8.00 -11.49 5.82
N GLN A 198 -8.92 -12.33 6.31
CA GLN A 198 -9.08 -12.55 7.74
C GLN A 198 -7.90 -13.31 8.36
N THR A 199 -7.22 -14.16 7.59
CA THR A 199 -5.98 -14.82 8.02
C THR A 199 -4.90 -13.77 8.29
N GLU A 200 -4.65 -12.86 7.35
CA GLU A 200 -3.67 -11.79 7.50
C GLU A 200 -3.97 -10.88 8.70
N ARG A 201 -5.19 -10.36 8.80
CA ARG A 201 -5.64 -9.55 9.94
C ARG A 201 -5.46 -10.28 11.27
N THR A 202 -5.76 -11.58 11.30
CA THR A 202 -5.60 -12.40 12.50
C THR A 202 -4.12 -12.56 12.89
N LEU A 203 -3.23 -12.72 11.92
CA LEU A 203 -1.79 -12.78 12.17
C LEU A 203 -1.22 -11.43 12.64
N ASP A 204 -1.69 -10.31 12.10
CA ASP A 204 -1.31 -8.98 12.60
C ASP A 204 -1.77 -8.78 14.05
N ARG A 205 -2.98 -9.24 14.37
CA ARG A 205 -3.47 -9.24 15.74
C ARG A 205 -2.66 -10.14 16.66
N VAL A 206 -2.21 -11.30 16.19
CA VAL A 206 -1.28 -12.17 16.95
C VAL A 206 0.00 -11.41 17.28
N GLN A 207 0.57 -10.68 16.32
CA GLN A 207 1.77 -9.87 16.56
C GLN A 207 1.51 -8.77 17.60
N PHE A 208 0.37 -8.07 17.50
CA PHE A 208 -0.06 -7.08 18.47
C PHE A 208 -0.12 -7.66 19.90
N LEU A 209 -0.87 -8.76 20.10
CA LEU A 209 -1.01 -9.40 21.41
C LEU A 209 0.34 -9.90 21.95
N ASN A 210 1.21 -10.41 21.08
CA ASN A 210 2.53 -10.89 21.46
C ASN A 210 3.46 -9.78 21.95
N ARG A 211 3.18 -8.50 21.64
CA ARG A 211 4.00 -7.36 22.06
C ARG A 211 3.47 -6.66 23.32
N LEU A 212 2.16 -6.67 23.56
CA LEU A 212 1.54 -6.05 24.75
C LEU A 212 2.13 -6.53 26.08
N GLY A 213 2.53 -5.64 26.98
CA GLY A 213 3.08 -6.05 28.29
C GLY A 213 4.52 -6.56 28.25
N LYS A 214 5.22 -6.40 27.12
CA LYS A 214 6.66 -6.65 27.05
C LYS A 214 7.40 -5.35 27.32
N PRO A 215 8.39 -5.35 28.24
CA PRO A 215 9.12 -4.14 28.58
C PRO A 215 9.83 -3.58 27.34
N ARG A 216 9.77 -2.26 27.23
CA ARG A 216 10.36 -1.51 26.12
C ARG A 216 11.88 -1.50 26.24
N ALA A 217 12.56 -1.54 25.09
CA ALA A 217 14.00 -1.33 25.04
C ALA A 217 14.37 0.13 25.38
N ASN A 218 13.50 1.09 25.01
CA ASN A 218 13.65 2.50 25.34
C ASN A 218 12.33 3.06 25.91
N PRO A 219 12.28 3.49 27.18
CA PRO A 219 11.05 3.99 27.81
C PRO A 219 10.65 5.42 27.37
N GLN A 220 11.28 5.97 26.33
CA GLN A 220 10.90 7.27 25.77
C GLN A 220 9.52 7.18 25.09
N LEU A 221 8.77 8.29 25.01
CA LEU A 221 7.46 8.32 24.37
C LEU A 221 7.51 8.00 22.85
N SER A 222 8.70 7.96 22.25
CA SER A 222 8.91 7.59 20.85
C SER A 222 8.52 6.15 20.57
N GLY A 223 7.75 5.87 19.52
CA GLY A 223 7.32 4.53 19.19
C GLY A 223 6.09 4.51 18.29
N ARG A 224 5.76 3.31 17.82
CA ARG A 224 4.51 3.01 17.14
C ARG A 224 3.54 2.46 18.17
N TYR A 225 2.34 3.00 18.19
CA TYR A 225 1.24 2.65 19.07
C TYR A 225 0.04 2.26 18.21
N SER A 226 -0.75 1.28 18.64
CA SER A 226 -1.94 0.85 17.91
C SER A 226 -3.03 0.40 18.87
N ASP A 227 -4.28 0.54 18.44
CA ASP A 227 -5.42 -0.09 19.10
C ASP A 227 -5.55 -1.58 18.71
N GLY A 228 -4.75 -2.02 17.74
CA GLY A 228 -4.74 -3.34 17.15
C GLY A 228 -5.99 -3.67 16.36
N ILE A 229 -6.74 -2.67 15.87
CA ILE A 229 -7.90 -2.82 14.98
C ILE A 229 -7.61 -2.12 13.66
N ASP A 230 -7.56 -0.80 13.64
CA ASP A 230 -7.44 0.00 12.42
C ASP A 230 -6.68 1.32 12.62
N ARG A 231 -6.26 1.65 13.85
CA ARG A 231 -5.57 2.89 14.19
C ARG A 231 -4.12 2.63 14.56
N GLU A 232 -3.25 3.45 14.02
CA GLU A 232 -1.83 3.48 14.33
C GLU A 232 -1.37 4.92 14.59
N LEU A 233 -0.76 5.15 15.75
CA LEU A 233 -0.12 6.40 16.12
C LEU A 233 1.39 6.19 16.18
N ARG A 234 2.13 6.95 15.39
CA ARG A 234 3.59 7.03 15.44
C ARG A 234 3.96 8.28 16.22
N LEU A 235 4.67 8.12 17.34
CA LEU A 235 5.16 9.22 18.17
C LEU A 235 6.68 9.30 18.10
N ARG A 236 7.22 10.52 18.03
CA ARG A 236 8.66 10.76 18.11
C ARG A 236 8.95 11.91 19.07
N ALA A 237 9.59 11.59 20.19
CA ALA A 237 10.10 12.58 21.12
C ALA A 237 11.43 13.16 20.59
N ILE A 238 11.55 14.49 20.61
CA ILE A 238 12.78 15.19 20.23
C ILE A 238 13.41 15.80 21.48
N PRO A 239 14.53 15.26 21.98
CA PRO A 239 15.16 15.76 23.20
C PRO A 239 15.67 17.21 23.08
N THR A 240 15.93 17.70 21.87
CA THR A 240 16.58 18.99 21.59
C THR A 240 15.62 20.15 21.31
N VAL A 241 14.32 19.91 21.13
CA VAL A 241 13.32 20.93 20.79
C VAL A 241 12.25 20.97 21.88
N ASP A 242 12.43 21.85 22.87
CA ASP A 242 11.47 22.27 23.91
C ASP A 242 10.40 21.22 24.33
N LYS A 243 10.81 19.96 24.60
CA LYS A 243 9.92 18.87 25.08
C LYS A 243 8.70 18.60 24.19
N HIS A 244 8.73 18.97 22.91
CA HIS A 244 7.65 18.67 21.96
C HIS A 244 7.74 17.22 21.46
N ILE A 245 6.58 16.69 21.07
CA ILE A 245 6.49 15.40 20.38
C ILE A 245 5.87 15.60 19.02
N PHE A 246 6.36 14.84 18.05
CA PHE A 246 5.74 14.73 16.74
C PHE A 246 4.88 13.50 16.71
N PHE A 247 3.72 13.62 16.08
CA PHE A 247 2.81 12.51 15.92
C PHE A 247 2.37 12.39 14.47
N ALA A 248 2.13 11.15 14.04
CA ALA A 248 1.39 10.79 12.85
C ALA A 248 0.37 9.72 13.22
N LEU A 249 -0.91 10.00 13.02
CA LEU A 249 -2.04 9.11 13.27
C LEU A 249 -2.61 8.67 11.92
N GLU A 250 -2.54 7.37 11.65
CA GLU A 250 -3.15 6.73 10.49
C GLU A 250 -4.36 5.89 10.97
N SER A 251 -5.51 6.06 10.33
CA SER A 251 -6.71 5.24 10.52
C SER A 251 -7.15 4.70 9.17
N GLN A 252 -7.16 3.37 9.00
CA GLN A 252 -7.46 2.75 7.71
C GLN A 252 -8.94 2.61 7.40
N LEU A 253 -9.83 2.78 8.38
CA LEU A 253 -11.26 2.66 8.17
C LEU A 253 -12.00 3.96 8.49
N PRO A 254 -13.14 4.21 7.82
CA PRO A 254 -14.18 5.06 8.39
C PRO A 254 -14.51 4.51 9.78
N ALA A 255 -14.55 5.36 10.79
CA ALA A 255 -14.85 4.94 12.15
C ALA A 255 -16.04 3.96 12.13
N LEU A 256 -15.89 2.78 12.75
CA LEU A 256 -16.90 1.70 12.83
C LEU A 256 -18.31 2.16 13.24
N HIS A 257 -18.44 3.39 13.71
CA HIS A 257 -19.68 4.04 14.13
C HIS A 257 -20.34 4.93 13.07
N GLN A 258 -19.70 5.23 11.92
CA GLN A 258 -20.25 6.07 10.85
C GLN A 258 -19.79 5.62 9.44
N PRO A 259 -20.38 4.55 8.87
CA PRO A 259 -19.97 3.96 7.59
C PRO A 259 -20.16 4.86 6.35
N HIS A 260 -20.75 6.04 6.49
CA HIS A 260 -21.06 6.94 5.36
C HIS A 260 -20.16 8.19 5.29
N GLN A 261 -19.21 8.36 6.21
CA GLN A 261 -18.41 9.58 6.30
C GLN A 261 -16.93 9.28 6.61
N GLY A 262 -16.11 9.24 5.56
CA GLY A 262 -14.66 9.38 5.66
C GLY A 262 -13.88 8.21 5.08
N GLY A 263 -13.03 8.51 4.10
CA GLY A 263 -11.92 7.61 3.72
C GLY A 263 -10.87 7.51 4.83
N PRO A 264 -9.74 6.83 4.59
CA PRO A 264 -8.65 6.75 5.55
C PRO A 264 -8.26 8.13 6.08
N ILE A 265 -8.02 8.23 7.38
CA ILE A 265 -7.64 9.48 8.05
C ILE A 265 -6.13 9.41 8.30
N SER A 266 -5.39 10.37 7.78
CA SER A 266 -3.97 10.60 8.13
C SER A 266 -3.82 12.00 8.71
N VAL A 267 -3.40 12.09 9.98
CA VAL A 267 -3.16 13.35 10.69
C VAL A 267 -1.75 13.37 11.21
N ALA A 268 -0.97 14.38 10.89
CA ALA A 268 0.37 14.57 11.43
C ALA A 268 0.56 15.99 11.99
N GLY A 269 1.42 16.14 12.98
CA GLY A 269 1.68 17.47 13.56
C GLY A 269 2.63 17.48 14.74
N ARG A 270 2.69 18.66 15.36
CA ARG A 270 3.44 18.93 16.60
C ARG A 270 2.45 18.95 17.77
N ALA A 271 2.81 18.27 18.84
CA ALA A 271 2.12 18.42 20.11
C ALA A 271 3.03 19.09 21.13
N SER A 272 2.46 20.05 21.86
CA SER A 272 3.15 20.84 22.87
C SER A 272 2.86 20.28 24.25
N PRO A 273 3.88 20.11 25.11
CA PRO A 273 3.65 19.61 26.45
C PRO A 273 2.81 20.61 27.25
N ASP A 274 1.96 20.11 28.14
CA ASP A 274 1.34 20.92 29.18
C ASP A 274 2.40 21.50 30.14
N ALA A 275 1.97 22.36 31.06
CA ALA A 275 2.88 23.00 32.03
C ALA A 275 3.67 21.99 32.88
N GLN A 276 3.20 20.74 32.98
CA GLN A 276 3.80 19.66 33.76
C GLN A 276 4.57 18.65 32.90
N ALA A 277 4.55 18.79 31.57
CA ALA A 277 5.04 17.83 30.59
C ALA A 277 4.50 16.39 30.80
N ARG A 278 3.24 16.29 31.21
CA ARG A 278 2.52 15.03 31.43
C ARG A 278 1.58 14.66 30.30
N SER A 279 1.10 15.66 29.56
CA SER A 279 0.27 15.49 28.38
C SER A 279 0.76 16.41 27.28
N TRP A 280 0.40 16.09 26.04
CA TRP A 280 0.76 16.90 24.88
C TRP A 280 -0.49 17.27 24.10
N THR A 281 -0.67 18.56 23.86
CA THR A 281 -1.76 19.10 23.05
C THR A 281 -1.25 19.39 21.65
N ALA A 282 -1.81 18.70 20.67
CA ALA A 282 -1.66 19.03 19.27
C ALA A 282 -2.73 20.06 18.87
N THR A 283 -2.29 21.22 18.42
CA THR A 283 -3.13 22.25 17.82
C THR A 283 -3.08 22.11 16.30
N GLY A 284 -4.22 22.30 15.62
CA GLY A 284 -4.46 21.86 14.25
C GLY A 284 -3.70 22.57 13.12
N ASP A 285 -2.58 23.23 13.40
CA ASP A 285 -1.68 23.81 12.39
C ASP A 285 -0.98 22.72 11.53
N GLY A 286 -1.39 21.45 11.65
CA GLY A 286 -0.85 20.25 10.99
C GLY A 286 -1.91 19.37 10.31
N VAL A 287 -3.19 19.52 10.66
CA VAL A 287 -4.25 18.58 10.27
C VAL A 287 -4.59 18.80 8.79
N SER A 288 -4.29 17.80 7.93
CA SER A 288 -4.88 17.77 6.60
C SER A 288 -6.40 17.73 6.77
N PRO A 289 -7.16 18.65 6.16
CA PRO A 289 -8.60 18.75 6.38
C PRO A 289 -9.30 17.57 5.72
N ASN A 290 -9.33 16.43 6.41
CA ASN A 290 -10.43 15.50 6.26
C ASN A 290 -11.67 16.18 6.90
N PRO A 291 -12.83 16.24 6.22
CA PRO A 291 -14.01 16.98 6.69
C PRO A 291 -14.53 16.60 8.09
N VAL A 292 -14.02 15.52 8.68
CA VAL A 292 -14.39 15.01 10.01
C VAL A 292 -13.62 15.68 11.16
N VAL A 293 -12.42 16.23 10.91
CA VAL A 293 -11.59 16.86 11.95
C VAL A 293 -11.41 18.34 11.61
N SER A 294 -12.06 19.23 12.36
CA SER A 294 -11.88 20.68 12.17
C SER A 294 -10.44 21.08 12.50
N ALA A 295 -9.92 22.11 11.84
CA ALA A 295 -8.62 22.71 12.16
C ALA A 295 -8.51 23.19 13.64
N ASP A 296 -9.65 23.38 14.30
CA ASP A 296 -9.75 23.77 15.72
C ASP A 296 -9.78 22.58 16.68
N SER A 297 -9.68 21.34 16.18
CA SER A 297 -9.72 20.15 17.01
C SER A 297 -8.39 19.95 17.74
N GLU A 298 -8.40 20.14 19.06
CA GLU A 298 -7.29 19.78 19.91
C GLU A 298 -7.24 18.26 20.11
N LEU A 299 -6.10 17.66 19.77
CA LEU A 299 -5.81 16.25 20.09
C LEU A 299 -4.87 16.24 21.30
N LEU A 300 -5.33 15.64 22.39
CA LEU A 300 -4.58 15.45 23.62
C LEU A 300 -3.99 14.03 23.63
N ILE A 301 -2.67 13.96 23.84
CA ILE A 301 -1.89 12.73 23.91
C ILE A 301 -1.37 12.59 25.34
N GLU A 302 -1.81 11.58 26.07
CA GLU A 302 -1.41 11.35 27.47
C GLU A 302 -0.77 9.96 27.62
N PRO A 303 0.53 9.83 27.92
CA PRO A 303 1.11 8.56 28.29
C PRO A 303 0.42 8.01 29.53
N ALA A 304 0.10 6.72 29.49
CA ALA A 304 -0.18 6.00 30.70
C ALA A 304 1.08 5.93 31.58
N LEU A 305 0.88 5.72 32.88
CA LEU A 305 1.98 5.63 33.86
C LEU A 305 2.97 4.49 33.56
N ASP A 306 2.54 3.52 32.76
CA ASP A 306 3.34 2.38 32.31
C ASP A 306 4.28 2.70 31.14
N PHE A 307 4.07 3.81 30.41
CA PHE A 307 4.73 4.14 29.13
C PHE A 307 4.61 3.03 28.05
N GLU A 308 3.74 2.06 28.25
CA GLU A 308 3.39 1.00 27.30
C GLU A 308 2.11 1.34 26.54
N SER A 309 1.49 2.47 26.85
CA SER A 309 0.30 2.97 26.16
C SER A 309 0.19 4.49 26.22
N VAL A 310 -0.58 5.04 25.29
CA VAL A 310 -0.96 6.44 25.24
C VAL A 310 -2.47 6.55 25.08
N TRP A 311 -3.06 7.48 25.82
CA TRP A 311 -4.42 7.92 25.62
C TRP A 311 -4.42 9.02 24.57
N LEU A 312 -5.19 8.81 23.52
CA LEU A 312 -5.66 9.88 22.67
C LEU A 312 -7.00 10.35 23.23
N SER A 313 -7.24 11.66 23.20
CA SER A 313 -8.56 12.25 23.41
C SER A 313 -8.68 13.54 22.59
N SER A 314 -9.90 13.89 22.20
CA SER A 314 -10.19 15.16 21.54
C SER A 314 -11.35 15.83 22.25
N ALA A 315 -11.20 17.11 22.58
CA ALA A 315 -12.27 17.87 23.25
C ALA A 315 -13.46 18.12 22.31
N SER A 316 -13.23 18.11 20.99
CA SER A 316 -14.21 18.39 19.95
C SER A 316 -14.84 17.13 19.35
N SER A 317 -14.31 15.93 19.64
CA SER A 317 -14.79 14.70 19.03
C SER A 317 -14.65 13.49 19.95
N GLU A 318 -15.78 12.81 20.20
CA GLU A 318 -15.80 11.51 20.88
C GLU A 318 -15.06 10.42 20.08
N LEU A 319 -14.75 10.65 18.80
CA LEU A 319 -14.06 9.68 17.93
C LEU A 319 -12.64 9.34 18.37
N PHE A 320 -12.02 10.16 19.23
CA PHE A 320 -10.60 10.04 19.58
C PHE A 320 -10.34 9.71 21.04
N THR A 321 -11.32 9.29 21.85
CA THR A 321 -11.03 8.87 23.25
C THR A 321 -10.65 7.40 23.32
N GLU A 322 -9.39 7.09 23.03
CA GLU A 322 -8.92 5.70 22.95
C GLU A 322 -7.52 5.53 23.53
N ARG A 323 -7.30 4.36 24.14
CA ARG A 323 -5.98 3.92 24.58
C ARG A 323 -5.30 3.15 23.45
N LEU A 324 -4.19 3.66 22.96
CA LEU A 324 -3.31 2.98 22.02
C LEU A 324 -2.13 2.35 22.76
N PHE A 325 -1.76 1.14 22.37
CA PHE A 325 -0.70 0.40 23.02
C PHE A 325 0.56 0.41 22.19
N PHE A 326 1.71 0.53 22.86
CA PHE A 326 3.01 0.44 22.23
C PHE A 326 3.15 -0.92 21.53
N VAL A 327 3.44 -0.87 20.24
CA VAL A 327 3.68 -2.05 19.42
C VAL A 327 5.10 -2.10 18.91
N ALA A 328 5.83 -1.00 18.72
CA ALA A 328 7.21 -1.09 18.25
C ALA A 328 7.99 0.18 18.56
N GLU A 329 9.32 0.09 18.68
CA GLU A 329 10.16 1.27 18.51
C GLU A 329 9.98 1.79 17.08
N LEU A 330 10.10 3.11 16.88
CA LEU A 330 10.21 3.65 15.54
C LEU A 330 11.56 3.26 14.98
N ASP A 331 11.56 2.26 14.11
CA ASP A 331 12.71 1.92 13.31
C ASP A 331 12.90 3.04 12.27
N PRO A 332 14.09 3.64 12.09
CA PRO A 332 14.36 4.48 10.93
C PRO A 332 13.94 3.82 9.60
N ALA A 333 14.08 2.49 9.49
CA ALA A 333 13.60 1.72 8.34
C ALA A 333 12.05 1.70 8.21
N SER A 334 11.31 2.11 9.24
CA SER A 334 9.86 2.32 9.21
C SER A 334 9.43 3.74 8.81
N GLU A 335 10.37 4.68 8.60
CA GLU A 335 10.14 6.01 8.00
C GLU A 335 11.13 6.29 6.84
N PRO A 336 11.21 5.42 5.81
CA PRO A 336 12.32 5.44 4.86
C PRO A 336 12.38 6.71 4.01
N MET A 337 11.25 7.35 3.69
CA MET A 337 11.25 8.63 2.98
C MET A 337 11.92 9.77 3.78
N ARG A 338 11.71 9.83 5.10
CA ARG A 338 12.33 10.88 5.94
C ARG A 338 13.83 10.68 6.07
N GLU A 339 14.26 9.42 6.19
CA GLU A 339 15.67 9.07 6.18
C GLU A 339 16.34 9.47 4.87
N ILE A 340 15.70 9.16 3.74
CA ILE A 340 16.18 9.59 2.42
C ILE A 340 16.25 11.10 2.28
N LEU A 341 15.22 11.83 2.73
CA LEU A 341 15.21 13.29 2.71
C LEU A 341 16.36 13.92 3.52
N LEU A 342 16.82 13.27 4.59
CA LEU A 342 18.01 13.71 5.32
C LEU A 342 19.29 13.53 4.49
N GLN A 343 19.36 12.46 3.71
CA GLN A 343 20.51 12.12 2.86
C GLN A 343 20.58 12.98 1.59
N LEU A 344 19.43 13.30 0.97
CA LEU A 344 19.36 14.14 -0.22
C LEU A 344 19.94 15.53 0.05
N PRO A 345 20.72 16.11 -0.86
CA PRO A 345 21.30 17.43 -0.65
C PRO A 345 20.22 18.52 -0.61
N ALA A 346 20.49 19.60 0.12
CA ALA A 346 19.68 20.81 0.20
C ALA A 346 19.33 21.41 -1.18
N THR A 347 20.14 21.14 -2.19
CA THR A 347 19.95 21.61 -3.56
C THR A 347 18.65 21.13 -4.20
N ILE A 348 18.02 20.07 -3.69
CA ILE A 348 16.68 19.65 -4.14
C ILE A 348 15.61 20.73 -3.90
N PHE A 349 15.90 21.71 -3.03
CA PHE A 349 15.04 22.85 -2.75
C PHE A 349 15.45 24.11 -3.52
N ASP A 350 16.44 24.06 -4.41
CA ASP A 350 16.91 25.25 -5.14
C ASP A 350 15.85 25.79 -6.13
N HIS A 351 14.88 24.97 -6.51
CA HIS A 351 13.74 25.37 -7.34
C HIS A 351 12.55 25.91 -6.54
N THR A 352 12.65 25.92 -5.21
CA THR A 352 11.72 26.66 -4.36
C THR A 352 12.10 28.13 -4.32
N THR A 353 11.17 29.01 -3.98
CA THR A 353 11.43 30.45 -3.91
C THR A 353 12.35 30.82 -2.74
N GLU A 354 12.36 30.01 -1.69
CA GLU A 354 12.98 30.34 -0.40
C GLU A 354 14.25 29.54 -0.13
N GLY A 355 14.36 28.34 -0.72
CA GLY A 355 15.47 27.41 -0.51
C GLY A 355 15.49 26.82 0.90
N LEU A 356 16.09 25.64 1.06
CA LEU A 356 16.21 25.00 2.37
C LEU A 356 17.66 24.58 2.64
N SER A 357 18.27 25.14 3.68
CA SER A 357 19.65 24.79 4.04
C SER A 357 19.79 23.38 4.63
N GLU A 358 20.99 22.80 4.54
CA GLU A 358 21.32 21.51 5.18
C GLU A 358 20.97 21.46 6.67
N LYS A 359 21.30 22.54 7.41
CA LYS A 359 21.00 22.65 8.84
C LYS A 359 19.50 22.73 9.12
N ALA A 360 18.70 23.17 8.14
CA ALA A 360 17.26 23.32 8.24
C ALA A 360 16.49 22.03 7.88
N LYS A 361 17.08 21.11 7.11
CA LYS A 361 16.46 19.79 6.81
C LYS A 361 16.16 18.98 8.06
N THR A 362 17.11 18.89 8.98
CA THR A 362 16.91 18.10 10.21
C THR A 362 15.73 18.61 11.04
N PRO A 363 15.63 19.89 11.41
CA PRO A 363 14.45 20.39 12.10
C PRO A 363 13.18 20.30 11.24
N LEU A 364 13.22 20.49 9.91
CA LEU A 364 12.06 20.31 9.05
C LEU A 364 11.52 18.86 9.09
N LEU A 365 12.39 17.87 8.90
CA LEU A 365 12.01 16.46 8.78
C LEU A 365 11.70 15.82 10.12
N LEU A 366 12.31 16.32 11.20
CA LEU A 366 11.96 15.91 12.54
C LEU A 366 10.70 16.61 13.03
N ASN A 367 10.57 17.91 12.77
CA ASN A 367 9.48 18.72 13.31
C ASN A 367 8.27 18.88 12.38
N GLY A 368 8.32 18.31 11.18
CA GLY A 368 7.35 18.61 10.11
C GLY A 368 7.27 20.09 9.72
N TYR A 369 8.16 20.95 10.22
CA TYR A 369 8.11 22.39 10.02
C TYR A 369 9.47 23.06 10.19
N TYR A 370 9.79 23.95 9.25
CA TYR A 370 10.86 24.92 9.35
C TYR A 370 10.51 26.06 8.40
N GLU A 371 10.15 27.23 8.95
CA GLU A 371 9.72 28.41 8.17
C GLU A 371 10.58 28.63 6.91
N PRO A 372 9.98 28.68 5.70
CA PRO A 372 8.54 28.63 5.38
C PRO A 372 7.99 27.24 5.06
N PHE A 373 8.80 26.19 5.15
CA PHE A 373 8.45 24.82 4.77
C PHE A 373 7.63 24.11 5.84
N ARG A 374 6.59 23.41 5.40
CA ARG A 374 5.78 22.52 6.22
C ARG A 374 5.64 21.18 5.52
N LEU A 375 5.97 20.09 6.20
CA LEU A 375 5.68 18.73 5.76
C LEU A 375 4.16 18.49 5.94
N SER A 376 3.39 18.65 4.87
CA SER A 376 1.93 18.52 4.88
C SER A 376 1.46 17.09 4.75
N GLU A 377 2.25 16.23 4.13
CA GLU A 377 1.96 14.79 4.02
C GLU A 377 3.26 13.98 4.06
N SER A 378 3.20 12.77 4.61
CA SER A 378 4.33 11.85 4.65
C SER A 378 3.84 10.43 4.87
N GLY A 379 4.32 9.51 4.05
CA GLY A 379 4.19 8.07 4.23
C GLY A 379 5.53 7.38 4.11
N LEU A 380 5.50 6.05 3.92
CA LEU A 380 6.72 5.26 3.76
C LEU A 380 7.53 5.71 2.54
N ASP A 381 6.85 5.89 1.41
CA ASP A 381 7.49 6.11 0.10
C ASP A 381 7.12 7.45 -0.53
N PHE A 382 6.55 8.37 0.26
CA PHE A 382 6.20 9.69 -0.26
C PHE A 382 6.25 10.75 0.83
N ALA A 383 6.50 11.98 0.40
CA ALA A 383 6.44 13.16 1.26
C ALA A 383 5.98 14.36 0.44
N MET A 384 5.24 15.24 1.08
CA MET A 384 4.78 16.49 0.49
C MET A 384 5.09 17.64 1.43
N LEU A 385 5.78 18.64 0.89
CA LEU A 385 6.16 19.84 1.62
C LEU A 385 5.53 21.05 0.96
N ASP A 386 4.71 21.79 1.70
CA ASP A 386 4.18 23.08 1.27
C ASP A 386 5.13 24.20 1.72
N TYR A 387 5.23 25.25 0.91
CA TYR A 387 5.97 26.47 1.22
C TYR A 387 5.30 27.65 0.50
N GLY A 388 5.26 28.84 1.09
CA GLY A 388 4.80 30.07 0.42
C GLY A 388 3.62 29.88 -0.55
N GLU A 389 3.90 29.99 -1.85
CA GLU A 389 2.94 29.78 -2.97
C GLU A 389 3.23 28.51 -3.80
N GLY A 390 3.84 27.49 -3.20
CA GLY A 390 4.28 26.29 -3.89
C GLY A 390 4.34 25.04 -3.01
N ARG A 391 4.83 23.96 -3.62
CA ARG A 391 4.88 22.63 -3.04
C ARG A 391 6.03 21.83 -3.63
N VAL A 392 6.66 21.02 -2.80
CA VAL A 392 7.60 19.96 -3.19
C VAL A 392 6.95 18.62 -2.91
N GLN A 393 6.78 17.81 -3.93
CA GLN A 393 6.35 16.42 -3.83
C GLN A 393 7.57 15.52 -4.00
N LEU A 394 7.67 14.50 -3.15
CA LEU A 394 8.71 13.48 -3.26
C LEU A 394 8.06 12.11 -3.30
N ARG A 395 8.56 11.28 -4.20
CA ARG A 395 8.23 9.86 -4.25
C ARG A 395 9.53 9.06 -4.19
N ARG A 396 9.61 8.15 -3.23
CA ARG A 396 10.68 7.18 -3.09
C ARG A 396 10.29 5.91 -3.84
N TYR A 397 11.30 5.36 -4.49
CA TYR A 397 11.24 4.15 -5.27
C TYR A 397 12.36 3.24 -4.78
N ALA A 398 12.04 2.32 -3.86
CA ALA A 398 13.02 1.47 -3.22
C ALA A 398 13.71 0.56 -4.24
N ASP A 399 15.04 0.58 -4.29
CA ASP A 399 15.82 -0.30 -5.13
C ASP A 399 16.26 -1.54 -4.33
N ARG A 400 16.47 -2.62 -5.06
CA ARG A 400 16.85 -3.93 -4.58
C ARG A 400 18.21 -4.02 -3.93
N ASP A 401 19.14 -3.20 -4.39
CA ASP A 401 20.49 -3.15 -3.86
C ASP A 401 20.53 -2.59 -2.42
N GLY A 402 19.39 -2.09 -1.93
CA GLY A 402 19.24 -1.40 -0.66
C GLY A 402 19.24 0.12 -0.80
N GLY A 403 19.40 0.63 -2.02
CA GLY A 403 19.28 2.04 -2.37
C GLY A 403 17.84 2.44 -2.67
N ALA A 404 17.67 3.62 -3.25
CA ALA A 404 16.39 4.10 -3.73
C ALA A 404 16.58 5.20 -4.79
N SER A 405 15.69 5.19 -5.77
CA SER A 405 15.45 6.36 -6.61
C SER A 405 14.43 7.27 -5.94
N VAL A 406 14.56 8.58 -6.13
CA VAL A 406 13.67 9.59 -5.55
C VAL A 406 13.31 10.58 -6.63
N ALA A 407 12.04 10.59 -7.01
CA ALA A 407 11.52 11.64 -7.86
C ALA A 407 11.08 12.81 -6.99
N ILE A 408 11.42 14.01 -7.46
CA ILE A 408 11.15 15.26 -6.76
C ILE A 408 10.48 16.18 -7.76
N ALA A 409 9.25 16.56 -7.46
CA ALA A 409 8.49 17.51 -8.27
C ALA A 409 8.28 18.79 -7.46
N THR A 410 8.81 19.91 -7.95
CA THR A 410 8.60 21.22 -7.35
C THR A 410 7.63 22.01 -8.21
N GLN A 411 6.52 22.43 -7.60
CA GLN A 411 5.49 23.22 -8.25
C GLN A 411 5.36 24.56 -7.54
N ASN A 412 5.35 25.64 -8.30
CA ASN A 412 4.94 26.96 -7.85
C ASN A 412 4.08 27.63 -8.94
N VAL A 413 3.55 28.82 -8.66
CA VAL A 413 2.68 29.58 -9.59
C VAL A 413 3.34 29.83 -10.96
N ARG A 414 4.66 29.74 -11.07
CA ARG A 414 5.43 30.13 -12.26
C ARG A 414 6.09 28.97 -12.99
N ALA A 415 6.33 27.85 -12.31
CA ALA A 415 7.12 26.76 -12.85
C ALA A 415 6.76 25.42 -12.22
N TYR A 416 6.85 24.39 -13.05
CA TYR A 416 6.96 23.00 -12.66
C TYR A 416 8.40 22.54 -12.93
N GLN A 417 9.02 21.87 -11.96
CA GLN A 417 10.35 21.29 -12.10
C GLN A 417 10.31 19.85 -11.63
N PHE A 418 10.97 18.97 -12.37
CA PHE A 418 11.09 17.56 -12.04
C PHE A 418 12.56 17.16 -11.98
N GLU A 419 12.93 16.46 -10.92
CA GLU A 419 14.26 15.89 -10.76
C GLU A 419 14.15 14.43 -10.34
N LEU A 420 15.13 13.64 -10.74
CA LEU A 420 15.31 12.28 -10.30
C LEU A 420 16.67 12.17 -9.61
N TRP A 421 16.69 11.56 -8.44
CA TRP A 421 17.89 11.35 -7.63
C TRP A 421 18.01 9.88 -7.26
N ARG A 422 19.23 9.43 -7.00
CA ARG A 422 19.49 8.11 -6.42
C ARG A 422 20.27 8.24 -5.13
N VAL A 423 19.83 7.47 -4.15
CA VAL A 423 20.50 7.23 -2.88
C VAL A 423 20.98 5.78 -2.92
N ASP A 424 22.30 5.57 -2.98
CA ASP A 424 22.90 4.25 -3.01
C ASP A 424 22.84 3.58 -1.62
N PRO A 425 23.03 2.25 -1.53
CA PRO A 425 23.05 1.52 -0.26
C PRO A 425 24.13 2.02 0.72
N SER A 426 25.17 2.66 0.21
CA SER A 426 26.22 3.28 1.04
C SER A 426 25.84 4.67 1.59
N GLY A 427 24.65 5.19 1.25
CA GLY A 427 24.20 6.55 1.52
C GLY A 427 24.81 7.61 0.60
N ALA A 428 25.47 7.18 -0.49
CA ALA A 428 25.95 8.12 -1.50
C ALA A 428 24.76 8.63 -2.32
N VAL A 429 24.75 9.91 -2.67
CA VAL A 429 23.63 10.54 -3.36
C VAL A 429 24.09 11.15 -4.68
N HIS A 430 23.35 10.91 -5.75
CA HIS A 430 23.64 11.48 -7.06
C HIS A 430 22.36 11.82 -7.82
N LYS A 431 22.42 12.91 -8.60
CA LYS A 431 21.33 13.33 -9.49
C LYS A 431 21.37 12.46 -10.75
N LEU A 432 20.20 12.00 -11.17
CA LEU A 432 20.01 11.21 -12.38
C LEU A 432 19.41 12.11 -13.47
N ASP A 433 19.71 11.81 -14.73
CA ASP A 433 19.01 12.41 -15.87
C ASP A 433 17.71 11.64 -16.12
N PRO A 434 16.52 12.27 -15.97
CA PRO A 434 15.25 11.62 -16.29
C PRO A 434 15.21 11.01 -17.70
N HIS A 435 15.88 11.62 -18.69
CA HIS A 435 15.91 11.11 -20.06
C HIS A 435 16.66 9.78 -20.21
N GLU A 436 17.60 9.50 -19.32
CA GLU A 436 18.32 8.22 -19.32
C GLU A 436 17.59 7.14 -18.51
N GLN A 437 16.75 7.55 -17.55
CA GLN A 437 16.12 6.63 -16.59
C GLN A 437 14.67 6.29 -16.94
N LEU A 438 13.96 7.19 -17.61
CA LEU A 438 12.57 7.03 -18.01
C LEU A 438 12.52 6.72 -19.51
N PRO A 439 12.23 5.46 -19.92
CA PRO A 439 12.28 5.09 -21.32
C PRO A 439 11.19 5.83 -22.13
N GLY A 440 11.57 6.27 -23.33
CA GLY A 440 10.67 6.82 -24.36
C GLY A 440 9.89 8.05 -23.91
N MET A 441 10.56 9.19 -23.94
CA MET A 441 10.01 10.52 -23.66
C MET A 441 10.08 11.44 -24.88
N GLY A 442 10.15 10.87 -26.08
CA GLY A 442 10.14 11.65 -27.31
C GLY A 442 8.73 12.10 -27.66
N ALA A 443 8.59 13.19 -28.42
CA ALA A 443 7.28 13.68 -28.84
C ALA A 443 6.43 12.58 -29.50
N ALA A 444 7.04 11.76 -30.36
CA ALA A 444 6.38 10.63 -31.05
C ALA A 444 5.78 9.58 -30.09
N ASP A 445 6.23 9.49 -28.84
CA ASP A 445 5.64 8.56 -27.87
C ASP A 445 4.23 8.96 -27.42
N PHE A 446 3.83 10.22 -27.65
CA PHE A 446 2.54 10.80 -27.24
C PHE A 446 1.50 10.82 -28.36
N TYR A 447 1.86 10.43 -29.59
CA TYR A 447 0.98 10.47 -30.76
C TYR A 447 0.86 9.10 -31.41
N ARG A 448 -0.28 8.83 -32.04
CA ARG A 448 -0.53 7.62 -32.82
C ARG A 448 0.17 7.67 -34.19
N ASP A 449 0.37 8.86 -34.73
CA ASP A 449 1.14 9.09 -35.96
C ASP A 449 2.62 9.39 -35.65
N GLU A 450 3.45 8.33 -35.61
CA GLU A 450 4.87 8.43 -35.30
C GLU A 450 5.70 9.18 -36.37
N GLY A 451 5.12 9.50 -37.53
CA GLY A 451 5.81 10.13 -38.66
C GLY A 451 5.83 11.67 -38.64
N SER A 452 5.03 12.29 -37.76
CA SER A 452 4.86 13.73 -37.70
C SER A 452 5.87 14.38 -36.74
N VAL A 453 6.37 15.56 -37.11
CA VAL A 453 7.28 16.35 -36.26
C VAL A 453 6.42 17.23 -35.37
N HIS A 454 6.47 16.97 -34.07
CA HIS A 454 5.73 17.71 -33.06
C HIS A 454 6.68 18.55 -32.22
N ASP A 455 6.42 19.86 -32.15
CA ASP A 455 7.19 20.79 -31.31
C ASP A 455 6.41 21.03 -30.02
N GLY A 456 7.11 20.98 -28.89
CA GLY A 456 6.46 21.11 -27.59
C GLY A 456 7.39 20.94 -26.42
N GLN A 457 6.81 20.82 -25.24
CA GLN A 457 7.52 20.62 -23.98
C GLN A 457 7.00 19.38 -23.27
N LEU A 458 7.92 18.59 -22.74
CA LEU A 458 7.61 17.49 -21.86
C LEU A 458 7.32 18.01 -20.46
N LEU A 459 6.15 17.69 -19.92
CA LEU A 459 5.80 17.90 -18.52
C LEU A 459 5.81 16.54 -17.80
N LEU A 460 6.69 16.38 -16.82
CA LEU A 460 6.71 15.21 -15.92
C LEU A 460 6.03 15.56 -14.62
N GLU A 461 5.12 14.72 -14.14
CA GLU A 461 4.37 14.93 -12.90
C GLU A 461 4.42 13.70 -11.99
N LEU A 462 4.32 13.93 -10.68
CA LEU A 462 4.07 12.86 -9.72
C LEU A 462 2.57 12.69 -9.52
N SER A 463 2.08 11.47 -9.72
CA SER A 463 0.70 11.14 -9.38
C SER A 463 0.53 11.16 -7.85
N ALA A 464 -0.56 11.75 -7.36
CA ALA A 464 -0.84 11.78 -5.93
C ALA A 464 -1.22 10.38 -5.41
N ASP A 465 -2.11 9.71 -6.14
CA ASP A 465 -2.80 8.50 -5.67
C ASP A 465 -2.04 7.21 -5.95
N VAL A 466 -1.22 7.19 -7.01
CA VAL A 466 -0.47 6.00 -7.44
C VAL A 466 1.03 6.29 -7.53
N PRO A 467 1.91 5.33 -7.18
CA PRO A 467 3.36 5.52 -7.14
C PRO A 467 3.98 5.55 -8.55
N GLU A 468 3.53 6.51 -9.36
CA GLU A 468 3.85 6.62 -10.77
C GLU A 468 4.31 8.04 -11.12
N ILE A 469 5.17 8.12 -12.12
CA ILE A 469 5.52 9.35 -12.81
C ILE A 469 4.66 9.41 -14.06
N ARG A 470 3.96 10.52 -14.26
CA ARG A 470 3.19 10.78 -15.48
C ARG A 470 3.98 11.72 -16.38
N ALA A 471 3.93 11.51 -17.68
CA ALA A 471 4.29 12.54 -18.65
C ALA A 471 3.09 12.96 -19.47
N SER A 472 3.07 14.26 -19.75
CA SER A 472 2.22 14.90 -20.74
C SER A 472 3.09 15.67 -21.73
N TRP A 473 2.74 15.61 -23.00
CA TRP A 473 3.31 16.50 -24.00
C TRP A 473 2.47 17.77 -24.07
N LEU A 474 3.11 18.93 -23.95
CA LEU A 474 2.49 20.23 -24.11
C LEU A 474 2.87 20.78 -25.50
N PRO A 475 1.98 20.71 -26.50
CA PRO A 475 2.27 21.23 -27.83
C PRO A 475 2.64 22.71 -27.79
N SER A 476 3.53 23.11 -28.70
CA SER A 476 3.79 24.53 -28.97
C SER A 476 2.48 25.23 -29.36
N PRO A 477 2.30 26.54 -29.07
CA PRO A 477 1.11 27.27 -29.51
C PRO A 477 0.85 27.23 -31.02
N ASP A 478 1.87 26.92 -31.82
CA ASP A 478 1.80 26.79 -33.29
C ASP A 478 1.52 25.36 -33.77
N ASP A 479 1.52 24.37 -32.87
CA ASP A 479 1.19 22.97 -33.16
C ASP A 479 -0.25 22.68 -32.74
N GLU A 480 -1.14 22.53 -33.72
CA GLU A 480 -2.57 22.26 -33.48
C GLU A 480 -2.86 20.79 -33.14
N SER A 481 -1.86 19.91 -33.11
CA SER A 481 -2.05 18.49 -32.82
C SER A 481 -2.09 18.21 -31.31
N GLU A 482 -3.24 17.75 -30.84
CA GLU A 482 -3.39 17.26 -29.47
C GLU A 482 -2.73 15.88 -29.33
N PRO A 483 -1.97 15.63 -28.24
CA PRO A 483 -1.40 14.30 -28.00
C PRO A 483 -2.51 13.26 -27.83
N ASP A 484 -2.33 12.08 -28.43
CA ASP A 484 -3.25 10.95 -28.31
C ASP A 484 -3.11 10.24 -26.95
N PHE A 485 -1.92 10.31 -26.34
CA PHE A 485 -1.56 9.53 -25.16
C PHE A 485 -0.94 10.38 -24.04
N GLN A 486 -1.05 9.87 -22.81
CA GLN A 486 -0.13 10.12 -21.70
C GLN A 486 0.78 8.92 -21.51
N LEU A 487 1.99 9.18 -21.03
CA LEU A 487 2.90 8.13 -20.61
C LEU A 487 2.90 8.04 -19.10
N HIS A 488 2.94 6.81 -18.59
CA HIS A 488 3.05 6.56 -17.16
C HIS A 488 4.22 5.63 -16.93
N TRP A 489 5.04 5.96 -15.93
CA TRP A 489 6.09 5.08 -15.45
C TRP A 489 5.77 4.62 -14.04
N TYR A 490 5.74 3.30 -13.87
CA TYR A 490 5.61 2.67 -12.56
C TYR A 490 6.97 2.11 -12.16
N TRP A 491 7.23 2.13 -10.86
CA TRP A 491 8.45 1.53 -10.32
C TRP A 491 8.24 0.07 -10.01
N ASP A 492 9.14 -0.76 -10.51
CA ASP A 492 9.03 -2.21 -10.45
C ASP A 492 10.07 -2.87 -9.53
N ASN A 493 10.75 -2.05 -8.72
CA ASN A 493 11.85 -2.38 -7.80
C ASN A 493 13.24 -2.54 -8.44
N VAL A 494 13.41 -2.26 -9.73
CA VAL A 494 14.74 -2.14 -10.39
C VAL A 494 14.81 -0.97 -11.34
N GLY A 495 13.68 -0.61 -11.94
CA GLY A 495 13.62 0.49 -12.87
C GLY A 495 12.20 0.99 -13.03
N PHE A 496 12.09 1.89 -14.00
CA PHE A 496 10.82 2.45 -14.42
C PHE A 496 10.30 1.68 -15.61
N GLY A 497 9.28 0.83 -15.37
CA GLY A 497 8.44 0.28 -16.42
C GLY A 497 7.53 1.36 -16.99
N ARG A 498 7.07 1.21 -18.24
CA ARG A 498 6.23 2.22 -18.93
C ARG A 498 4.95 1.61 -19.49
N TYR A 499 3.86 2.35 -19.42
CA TYR A 499 2.66 2.12 -20.23
C TYR A 499 2.07 3.44 -20.77
N ARG A 500 1.14 3.35 -21.73
CA ARG A 500 0.41 4.49 -22.30
C ARG A 500 -1.05 4.47 -21.84
N SER A 501 -1.64 5.63 -21.62
CA SER A 501 -3.10 5.79 -21.52
C SER A 501 -3.58 6.75 -22.59
N GLU A 502 -4.76 6.51 -23.17
CA GLU A 502 -5.39 7.50 -24.06
C GLU A 502 -5.79 8.75 -23.25
N ASN A 503 -5.70 9.92 -23.89
CA ASN A 503 -6.15 11.20 -23.33
C ASN A 503 -7.67 11.33 -23.27
#